data_AF-A0A1Z9JIN4-F1
#
_entry.id   AF-A0A1Z9JIN4-F1
#
_cell.length_a   1.000
_cell.length_b   1.000
_cell.length_c   1.000
_cell.angle_alpha   90.00
_cell.angle_beta   90.00
_cell.angle_gamma   90.00
#
_symmetry.space_group_name_H-M   'P 1'
#
loop_
_entity.id
_entity.type
_entity.pdbx_description
1 polymer ?
#
loop_
_entity_poly.entity_id
_entity_poly.type
_entity_poly.pdbx_seq_one_letter_code
_entity_poly.pdbx_strand_id
1 'polypeptide(L)' 'MTVEPGSTDCRLLIDAKRSLEDVLKTLSDLPHTDHIRQQLLAVYNQLEGMHDLKRAGGAGVSFRSSSWCSKTTDVLAG' A
#
# COMPACT_ATOMS: atom_id res chain seq x y z
N MET A 1 20.09 14.03 -9.72
CA MET A 1 18.84 13.24 -9.80
C MET A 1 19.21 11.78 -9.59
N THR A 2 19.08 11.28 -8.37
CA THR A 2 19.42 9.90 -8.00
C THR A 2 18.13 9.25 -7.51
N VAL A 3 17.35 8.68 -8.43
CA VAL A 3 16.31 7.73 -8.08
C VAL A 3 17.04 6.44 -7.69
N GLU A 4 17.29 6.29 -6.40
CA GLU A 4 17.82 5.05 -5.85
C GLU A 4 16.84 3.92 -6.18
N PRO A 5 17.29 2.88 -6.90
CA PRO A 5 16.44 1.79 -7.32
C PRO A 5 16.03 0.95 -6.12
N GLY A 6 14.76 1.10 -5.71
CA GLY A 6 14.03 0.08 -4.97
C GLY A 6 14.47 -0.10 -3.51
N SER A 7 14.00 0.81 -2.65
CA SER A 7 13.81 0.51 -1.23
C SER A 7 13.14 -0.87 -1.11
N THR A 8 13.66 -1.74 -0.24
CA THR A 8 13.13 -3.11 0.03
C THR A 8 11.61 -3.11 0.19
N ASP A 9 11.06 -2.04 0.74
CA ASP A 9 9.63 -1.84 0.88
C ASP A 9 8.86 -1.72 -0.44
N CYS A 10 9.42 -1.09 -1.48
CA CYS A 10 8.77 -1.07 -2.81
C CYS A 10 8.64 -2.48 -3.37
N ARG A 11 9.65 -3.32 -3.17
CA ARG A 11 9.59 -4.74 -3.58
C ARG A 11 8.50 -5.49 -2.83
N LEU A 12 8.39 -5.29 -1.51
CA LEU A 12 7.32 -5.87 -0.70
C LEU A 12 5.93 -5.42 -1.16
N LEU A 13 5.74 -4.15 -1.51
CA LEU A 13 4.48 -3.64 -2.06
C LEU A 13 4.15 -4.28 -3.42
N ILE A 14 5.14 -4.41 -4.30
CA ILE A 14 4.97 -5.06 -5.60
C ILE A 14 4.56 -6.53 -5.42
N ASP A 15 5.23 -7.26 -4.53
CA ASP A 15 4.92 -8.67 -4.27
C ASP A 15 3.53 -8.83 -3.64
N ALA A 16 3.16 -7.96 -2.68
CA ALA A 16 1.83 -7.95 -2.08
C ALA A 16 0.72 -7.69 -3.11
N LYS A 17 0.91 -6.71 -4.01
CA LYS A 17 -0.03 -6.42 -5.09
C LYS A 17 -0.20 -7.61 -6.05
N ARG A 18 0.91 -8.24 -6.46
CA ARG A 18 0.88 -9.45 -7.31
C ARG A 18 0.13 -10.60 -6.65
N SER A 19 0.34 -10.82 -5.36
CA SER A 19 -0.40 -11.85 -4.62
C SER A 19 -1.91 -11.57 -4.59
N LEU A 20 -2.32 -10.31 -4.47
CA LEU A 20 -3.74 -9.94 -4.54
C LEU A 20 -4.33 -10.14 -5.93
N GLU A 21 -3.57 -9.86 -7.00
CA GLU A 21 -4.01 -10.12 -8.37
C GLU A 21 -4.30 -11.61 -8.61
N ASP A 22 -3.43 -12.51 -8.13
CA ASP A 22 -3.64 -13.96 -8.22
C ASP A 22 -4.87 -14.43 -7.43
N VAL A 23 -5.07 -13.90 -6.22
CA VAL A 23 -6.26 -14.22 -5.41
C VAL A 23 -7.52 -13.69 -6.09
N LEU A 24 -7.52 -12.46 -6.61
CA LEU A 24 -8.65 -11.87 -7.33
C LEU A 24 -9.03 -12.69 -8.57
N LYS A 25 -8.03 -13.21 -9.28
CA LYS A 25 -8.23 -14.11 -10.43
C LYS A 25 -8.81 -15.45 -10.00
N THR A 26 -8.34 -16.01 -8.89
CA THR A 26 -8.91 -17.25 -8.33
C THR A 26 -10.36 -17.05 -7.91
N LEU A 27 -10.68 -15.89 -7.32
CA LEU A 27 -12.03 -15.55 -6.89
C LEU A 27 -12.98 -15.24 -8.04
N SER A 28 -12.49 -14.79 -9.21
CA SER A 28 -13.37 -14.55 -10.36
C SER A 28 -14.01 -15.83 -10.91
N ASP A 29 -13.42 -17.00 -10.64
CA ASP A 29 -13.95 -18.29 -11.05
C ASP A 29 -14.95 -18.87 -10.02
N LEU A 30 -15.11 -18.23 -8.85
CA LEU A 30 -15.98 -18.68 -7.76
C LEU A 30 -17.28 -17.85 -7.72
N PRO A 31 -18.47 -18.48 -7.72
CA PRO A 31 -19.73 -17.76 -7.59
C PRO A 31 -19.88 -17.13 -6.19
N HIS A 32 -20.62 -16.02 -6.11
CA HIS A 32 -20.94 -15.29 -4.87
C HIS A 32 -19.76 -14.66 -4.12
N THR A 33 -18.62 -14.45 -4.78
CA THR A 33 -17.42 -13.83 -4.17
C THR A 33 -17.26 -12.33 -4.46
N ASP A 34 -18.22 -11.68 -5.15
CA ASP A 34 -18.11 -10.27 -5.56
C ASP A 34 -17.77 -9.31 -4.41
N HIS A 35 -18.39 -9.52 -3.24
CA HIS A 35 -18.11 -8.71 -2.06
C HIS A 35 -16.65 -8.87 -1.57
N ILE A 36 -16.11 -10.10 -1.62
CA ILE A 36 -14.71 -10.39 -1.26
C ILE A 36 -13.77 -9.76 -2.30
N ARG A 37 -14.11 -9.86 -3.59
CA ARG A 37 -13.34 -9.23 -4.68
C ARG A 37 -13.29 -7.71 -4.53
N GLN A 38 -14.42 -7.08 -4.18
CA GLN A 38 -14.49 -5.64 -3.90
C GLN A 38 -13.60 -5.24 -2.72
N GLN A 39 -13.61 -6.03 -1.64
CA GLN A 39 -12.75 -5.78 -0.47
C GLN A 39 -11.26 -5.91 -0.83
N LEU A 40 -10.87 -6.95 -1.57
CA LEU A 40 -9.49 -7.14 -1.99
C LEU A 40 -9.02 -6.08 -2.99
N LEU A 41 -9.89 -5.61 -3.88
CA LEU A 41 -9.61 -4.46 -4.75
C LEU A 41 -9.38 -3.19 -3.94
N ALA A 42 -10.16 -2.96 -2.87
CA ALA A 42 -9.92 -1.82 -1.99
C ALA A 42 -8.54 -1.90 -1.31
N VAL A 43 -8.14 -3.09 -0.85
CA VAL A 43 -6.78 -3.32 -0.29
C VAL A 43 -5.71 -3.12 -1.36
N TYR A 44 -5.90 -3.64 -2.57
CA TYR A 44 -4.97 -3.43 -3.69
C TYR A 44 -4.74 -1.93 -3.96
N ASN A 45 -5.83 -1.15 -4.05
CA ASN A 45 -5.76 0.28 -4.29
C ASN A 45 -5.06 1.04 -3.16
N GLN A 46 -5.24 0.60 -1.90
CA GLN A 46 -4.50 1.17 -0.76
C GLN A 46 -2.99 0.90 -0.89
N LEU A 47 -2.60 -0.33 -1.22
CA LEU A 47 -1.18 -0.68 -1.44
C LEU A 47 -0.59 0.07 -2.64
N GLU A 48 -1.37 0.29 -3.69
CA GLU A 48 -0.95 1.10 -4.84
C GLU A 48 -0.72 2.56 -4.45
N GLY A 49 -1.64 3.18 -3.69
CA GLY A 49 -1.44 4.51 -3.15
C GLY A 49 -0.19 4.62 -2.28
N MET A 50 0.09 3.62 -1.45
CA MET A 50 1.33 3.56 -0.65
C MET A 50 2.59 3.45 -1.52
N HIS A 51 2.53 2.68 -2.60
CA HIS A 51 3.64 2.53 -3.55
C HIS A 51 3.91 3.83 -4.31
N ASP A 52 2.85 4.52 -4.73
CA ASP A 52 2.95 5.82 -5.41
C ASP A 52 3.53 6.90 -4.51
N LEU A 53 3.11 6.96 -3.23
CA LEU A 53 3.69 7.87 -2.24
C LEU A 53 5.20 7.63 -2.04
N LYS A 54 5.62 6.36 -2.02
CA LYS A 54 7.05 6.01 -1.92
C LYS A 54 7.81 6.38 -3.20
N ARG A 55 7.20 6.16 -4.37
CA ARG A 55 7.78 6.52 -5.68
C ARG A 55 7.92 8.03 -5.86
N ALA A 56 6.98 8.81 -5.32
CA ALA A 56 7.01 10.27 -5.36
C ALA A 56 8.09 10.90 -4.44
N GLY A 57 8.91 10.10 -3.76
CA GLY A 57 9.97 10.60 -2.88
C GLY A 57 9.51 10.87 -1.44
N GLY A 58 8.35 10.34 -1.03
CA GLY A 58 7.90 10.34 0.35
C GLY A 58 8.80 9.48 1.22
N ALA A 59 9.92 10.05 1.71
CA ALA A 59 10.94 9.39 2.52
C ALA A 59 10.46 8.90 3.91
N GLY A 60 9.15 8.96 4.20
CA GLY A 60 8.59 8.69 5.53
C GLY A 60 7.77 7.41 5.69
N VAL A 61 7.43 6.67 4.62
CA VAL A 61 6.60 5.47 4.75
C VAL A 61 7.47 4.26 5.08
N SER A 62 7.84 4.11 6.36
CA SER A 62 8.50 2.91 6.89
C SER A 62 7.45 1.87 7.26
N PHE A 63 7.44 0.74 6.55
CA PHE A 63 6.52 -0.38 6.83
C PHE A 63 6.91 -1.17 8.08
N ARG A 64 8.13 -0.94 8.59
CA ARG A 64 8.65 -1.60 9.79
C ARG A 64 8.33 -0.87 11.09
N SER A 65 7.80 0.35 11.01
CA SER A 65 7.39 1.10 12.18
C SER A 65 5.88 1.08 12.30
N SER A 66 5.35 0.40 13.32
CA SER A 66 3.95 0.51 13.75
C SER A 66 3.59 1.91 14.27
N SER A 67 4.52 2.87 14.22
CA SER A 67 4.28 4.28 14.51
C SER A 67 3.47 4.92 13.38
N TRP A 68 2.25 4.44 13.17
CA TRP A 68 1.18 5.23 12.59
C TRP A 68 0.71 6.25 13.65
N CYS A 69 1.64 6.95 14.28
CA CYS A 69 1.35 7.87 15.37
C CYS A 69 1.24 9.26 14.77
N SER A 70 -0.01 9.74 14.75
CA SER A 70 -0.43 11.10 14.46
C SER A 70 0.65 12.13 14.80
N LYS A 71 1.26 12.73 13.78
CA LYS A 71 1.71 14.11 13.95
C LYS A 71 0.44 14.97 13.95
N THR A 72 -0.25 14.99 15.11
CA THR A 72 -1.06 16.14 15.47
C THR A 72 -0.06 17.30 15.42
N THR A 73 -0.23 18.20 14.46
CA THR A 73 0.43 19.49 14.53
C THR A 73 -0.18 20.18 15.72
N ASP A 74 0.47 20.05 16.87
CA ASP A 74 0.39 21.02 17.96
C ASP A 74 0.81 22.36 17.36
N VAL A 75 -0.16 23.11 16.85
CA VAL A 75 0.00 24.56 16.68
C VAL A 75 -0.13 25.12 18.09
N LEU A 76 1.05 25.24 18.68
CA LEU A 76 1.37 25.89 19.92
C LEU A 76 0.73 27.29 19.96
N ALA A 77 0.07 27.55 21.08
CA ALA A 77 -0.14 28.83 21.76
C ALA A 77 0.39 30.11 21.08
N GLY A 78 -0.53 31.06 20.93
CA GLY A 78 -0.30 32.50 20.82
C GLY A 78 -1.56 33.23 21.24
#